data_AF-A0A1G9RXS4-F1
#
_entry.id   AF-A0A1G9RXS4-F1
#
_cell.length_a   1.000
_cell.length_b   1.000
_cell.length_c   1.000
_cell.angle_alpha   90.00
_cell.angle_beta   90.00
_cell.angle_gamma   90.00
#
_symmetry.space_group_name_H-M   'P 1'
#
loop_
_entity.id
_entity.type
_entity.pdbx_description
1 polymer ?
#
loop_
_entity_poly.entity_id
_entity_poly.type
_entity_poly.pdbx_seq_one_letter_code
_entity_poly.pdbx_strand_id
1 'polypeptide(L)'
;MKKKLTIPQFKEMKAQGQRFSMVTAYDYTFARIVDKTPVEMILVGDSLGMVMLGYDSTVSVTMEDMLHHIKPVVRGARHTFVVGDMPFGSYNVSVGEAIRNANRIIQQGGADAIKIEGGSNVLEIVSEMVKGGIPVIGHIGLTPQTAAQLGGFKVQGKDAEIARRLVEDALHLEQAGVFALVLECVVAPIAELITGKVAIPTIGIGAGPACDAQVLVLQDLLGLYDKFTPKFVKQYAQLNDPIANALTTYAREVADGSFPGPEQSFGLNQEPLGRLY
;
A
#
# COMPACT_ATOMS: atom_id res chain seq x y z
N MET A 1 -8.50 -18.67 13.45
CA MET A 1 -8.09 -17.26 13.32
C MET A 1 -6.98 -17.18 12.29
N LYS A 2 -6.97 -16.16 11.43
CA LYS A 2 -5.86 -15.87 10.52
C LYS A 2 -4.57 -15.70 11.32
N LYS A 3 -3.45 -16.22 10.81
CA LYS A 3 -2.13 -16.04 11.42
C LYS A 3 -1.31 -15.14 10.50
N LYS A 4 -0.60 -14.18 11.08
CA LYS A 4 0.32 -13.32 10.33
C LYS A 4 1.42 -14.19 9.71
N LEU A 5 1.58 -14.09 8.39
CA LEU A 5 2.64 -14.79 7.67
C LEU A 5 4.00 -14.19 7.97
N THR A 6 5.05 -15.01 7.86
CA THR A 6 6.44 -14.58 8.00
C THR A 6 7.13 -14.54 6.64
N ILE A 7 8.27 -13.85 6.56
CA ILE A 7 9.07 -13.77 5.33
C ILE A 7 9.43 -15.16 4.75
N PRO A 8 9.88 -16.15 5.55
CA PRO A 8 10.09 -17.51 5.04
C PRO A 8 8.82 -18.13 4.44
N GLN A 9 7.64 -17.85 5.00
CA GLN A 9 6.39 -18.38 4.48
C GLN A 9 6.02 -17.78 3.12
N PHE A 10 6.29 -16.49 2.88
CA PHE A 10 6.10 -15.92 1.54
C PHE A 10 7.03 -16.54 0.49
N LYS A 11 8.28 -16.85 0.86
CA LYS A 11 9.21 -17.56 -0.02
C LYS A 11 8.75 -18.99 -0.30
N GLU A 12 8.23 -19.67 0.73
CA GLU A 12 7.65 -21.02 0.60
C GLU A 12 6.43 -21.02 -0.33
N MET A 13 5.54 -20.02 -0.22
CA MET A 13 4.40 -19.89 -1.12
C MET A 13 4.83 -19.79 -2.59
N LYS A 14 5.85 -18.98 -2.90
CA LYS A 14 6.43 -18.95 -4.25
C LYS A 14 6.98 -20.31 -4.68
N ALA A 15 7.78 -20.97 -3.84
CA ALA A 15 8.34 -22.28 -4.15
C ALA A 15 7.26 -23.35 -4.45
N GLN A 16 6.10 -23.22 -3.81
CA GLN A 16 4.93 -24.09 -4.02
C GLN A 16 4.01 -23.62 -5.17
N GLY A 17 4.31 -22.50 -5.82
CA GLY A 17 3.43 -21.90 -6.84
C GLY A 17 2.12 -21.34 -6.27
N GLN A 18 2.03 -21.16 -4.95
CA GLN A 18 0.87 -20.58 -4.29
C GLN A 18 0.91 -19.05 -4.39
N ARG A 19 -0.10 -18.48 -5.02
CA ARG A 19 -0.25 -17.03 -5.15
C ARG A 19 -0.77 -16.41 -3.86
N PHE A 20 -0.42 -15.15 -3.62
CA PHE A 20 -0.94 -14.35 -2.52
C PHE A 20 -1.35 -12.94 -2.97
N SER A 21 -1.92 -12.18 -2.05
CA SER A 21 -2.51 -10.87 -2.32
C SER A 21 -2.03 -9.82 -1.34
N MET A 22 -1.90 -8.62 -1.87
CA MET A 22 -1.57 -7.41 -1.14
C MET A 22 -2.59 -6.33 -1.49
N VAL A 23 -3.00 -5.52 -0.52
CA VAL A 23 -3.81 -4.33 -0.77
C VAL A 23 -3.24 -3.18 0.02
N THR A 24 -3.48 -1.94 -0.41
CA THR A 24 -3.14 -0.82 0.47
C THR A 24 -4.14 -0.69 1.62
N ALA A 25 -3.74 -0.05 2.72
CA ALA A 25 -4.67 0.47 3.73
C ALA A 25 -3.97 1.58 4.51
N TYR A 26 -4.72 2.58 4.99
CA TYR A 26 -4.14 3.79 5.59
C TYR A 26 -4.75 4.18 6.93
N ASP A 27 -5.74 3.43 7.41
CA ASP A 27 -6.40 3.70 8.68
C ASP A 27 -6.77 2.41 9.41
N TYR A 28 -7.19 2.57 10.66
CA TYR A 28 -7.53 1.48 11.56
C TYR A 28 -8.75 0.68 11.08
N THR A 29 -9.75 1.33 10.52
CA THR A 29 -11.04 0.71 10.19
C THR A 29 -10.89 -0.19 8.98
N PHE A 30 -10.28 0.30 7.89
CA PHE A 30 -9.99 -0.55 6.73
C PHE A 30 -8.98 -1.64 7.06
N ALA A 31 -7.95 -1.35 7.87
CA ALA A 31 -7.01 -2.39 8.32
C ALA A 31 -7.73 -3.53 9.06
N ARG A 32 -8.71 -3.23 9.93
CA ARG A 32 -9.53 -4.26 10.59
C ARG A 32 -10.40 -5.07 9.65
N ILE A 33 -10.89 -4.44 8.58
CA ILE A 33 -11.68 -5.15 7.56
C ILE A 33 -10.75 -6.10 6.82
N VAL A 34 -9.60 -5.62 6.33
CA VAL A 34 -8.60 -6.44 5.63
C VAL A 34 -8.11 -7.59 6.51
N ASP A 35 -7.92 -7.37 7.82
CA ASP A 35 -7.47 -8.41 8.76
C ASP A 35 -8.43 -9.60 8.90
N LYS A 36 -9.71 -9.40 8.58
CA LYS A 36 -10.75 -10.45 8.57
C LYS A 36 -10.82 -11.22 7.25
N THR A 37 -10.10 -10.77 6.22
CA THR A 37 -10.08 -11.40 4.89
C THR A 37 -8.85 -12.29 4.70
N PRO A 38 -8.81 -13.12 3.63
CA PRO A 38 -7.63 -13.90 3.27
C PRO A 38 -6.40 -13.06 2.90
N VAL A 39 -6.53 -11.76 2.61
CA VAL A 39 -5.44 -10.92 2.10
C VAL A 39 -4.19 -10.98 2.98
N GLU A 40 -3.06 -11.41 2.44
CA GLU A 40 -1.89 -11.77 3.24
C GLU A 40 -1.06 -10.57 3.69
N MET A 41 -1.10 -9.48 2.92
CA MET A 41 -0.25 -8.32 3.14
C MET A 41 -1.00 -6.98 2.97
N ILE A 42 -0.68 -6.02 3.83
CA ILE A 42 -1.11 -4.63 3.71
C ILE A 42 0.09 -3.76 3.36
N LEU A 43 -0.08 -2.90 2.37
CA LEU A 43 0.83 -1.80 2.07
C LEU A 43 0.31 -0.49 2.64
N VAL A 44 1.02 0.11 3.58
CA VAL A 44 0.84 1.53 3.88
C VAL A 44 1.74 2.29 2.92
N GLY A 45 1.21 2.55 1.73
CA GLY A 45 1.94 3.14 0.63
C GLY A 45 1.86 4.67 0.58
N ASP A 46 2.86 5.31 -0.02
CA ASP A 46 2.87 6.76 -0.25
C ASP A 46 1.75 7.24 -1.21
N SER A 47 1.10 6.30 -1.92
CA SER A 47 -0.20 6.50 -2.59
C SER A 47 -1.26 7.18 -1.71
N LEU A 48 -1.14 7.09 -0.37
CA LEU A 48 -1.93 7.87 0.58
C LEU A 48 -1.91 9.38 0.29
N GLY A 49 -0.81 9.90 -0.26
CA GLY A 49 -0.70 11.31 -0.62
C GLY A 49 -1.83 11.73 -1.55
N MET A 50 -2.14 10.90 -2.54
CA MET A 50 -3.17 11.19 -3.54
C MET A 50 -4.57 10.81 -3.07
N VAL A 51 -4.73 9.61 -2.50
CA VAL A 51 -6.07 9.05 -2.22
C VAL A 51 -6.60 9.39 -0.82
N MET A 52 -5.74 9.83 0.11
CA MET A 52 -6.13 10.23 1.47
C MET A 52 -5.88 11.71 1.74
N LEU A 53 -4.73 12.24 1.33
CA LEU A 53 -4.33 13.62 1.61
C LEU A 53 -4.65 14.61 0.48
N GLY A 54 -5.05 14.11 -0.69
CA GLY A 54 -5.46 14.92 -1.83
C GLY A 54 -4.32 15.66 -2.54
N TYR A 55 -3.06 15.27 -2.30
CA TYR A 55 -1.91 15.77 -3.05
C TYR A 55 -2.00 15.36 -4.53
N ASP A 56 -1.40 16.17 -5.39
CA ASP A 56 -1.33 15.88 -6.83
C ASP A 56 -0.29 14.79 -7.16
N SER A 57 0.60 14.48 -6.22
CA SER A 57 1.69 13.51 -6.37
C SER A 57 2.10 12.92 -5.02
N THR A 58 2.73 11.72 -5.04
CA THR A 58 3.29 11.08 -3.85
C THR A 58 4.58 11.74 -3.36
N VAL A 59 5.21 12.60 -4.18
CA VAL A 59 6.46 13.31 -3.83
C VAL A 59 6.31 14.20 -2.59
N SER A 60 5.11 14.72 -2.31
CA SER A 60 4.85 15.57 -1.15
C SER A 60 4.67 14.81 0.16
N VAL A 61 4.58 13.47 0.12
CA VAL A 61 4.41 12.64 1.32
C VAL A 61 5.69 12.65 2.14
N THR A 62 5.54 12.91 3.44
CA THR A 62 6.66 12.97 4.39
C THR A 62 6.77 11.70 5.23
N MET A 63 7.90 11.56 5.93
CA MET A 63 8.04 10.53 6.97
C MET A 63 6.96 10.63 8.06
N GLU A 64 6.50 11.83 8.40
CA GLU A 64 5.46 12.00 9.43
C GLU A 64 4.09 11.53 8.94
N ASP A 65 3.76 11.79 7.67
CA ASP A 65 2.54 11.27 7.05
C ASP A 65 2.55 9.73 7.06
N MET A 66 3.67 9.13 6.66
CA MET A 66 3.83 7.68 6.69
C MET A 66 3.67 7.13 8.11
N LEU A 67 4.37 7.69 9.10
CA LEU A 67 4.26 7.22 10.48
C LEU A 67 2.86 7.41 11.06
N HIS A 68 2.16 8.48 10.70
CA HIS A 68 0.78 8.73 11.10
C HIS A 68 -0.15 7.65 10.57
N HIS A 69 -0.03 7.25 9.31
CA HIS A 69 -0.89 6.23 8.69
C HIS A 69 -0.48 4.79 9.02
N ILE A 70 0.81 4.50 9.25
CA ILE A 70 1.28 3.15 9.60
C ILE A 70 0.76 2.71 10.97
N LYS A 71 0.86 3.57 11.99
CA LYS A 71 0.46 3.25 13.38
C LYS A 71 -0.98 2.72 13.51
N PRO A 72 -2.03 3.38 12.98
CA PRO A 72 -3.40 2.87 13.07
C PRO A 72 -3.60 1.58 12.28
N VAL A 73 -2.93 1.40 11.14
CA VAL A 73 -3.00 0.16 10.35
C VAL A 73 -2.44 -1.02 11.14
N VAL A 74 -1.26 -0.87 11.74
CA VAL A 74 -0.64 -1.90 12.59
C VAL A 74 -1.53 -2.27 13.79
N ARG A 75 -2.25 -1.29 14.36
CA ARG A 75 -3.22 -1.55 15.43
C ARG A 75 -4.45 -2.33 14.96
N GLY A 76 -4.91 -2.07 13.73
CA GLY A 76 -6.10 -2.68 13.14
C GLY A 76 -5.86 -4.06 12.54
N ALA A 77 -4.66 -4.30 12.01
CA ALA A 77 -4.28 -5.53 11.30
C ALA A 77 -3.29 -6.38 12.10
N ARG A 78 -3.80 -7.05 13.15
CA ARG A 78 -2.94 -7.86 14.05
C ARG A 78 -2.47 -9.17 13.43
N HIS A 79 -3.16 -9.65 12.41
CA HIS A 79 -2.94 -10.96 11.80
C HIS A 79 -2.55 -10.89 10.31
N THR A 80 -2.26 -9.70 9.81
CA THR A 80 -1.87 -9.44 8.42
C THR A 80 -0.50 -8.78 8.39
N PHE A 81 0.35 -9.16 7.44
CA PHE A 81 1.70 -8.61 7.34
C PHE A 81 1.63 -7.16 6.86
N VAL A 82 2.25 -6.21 7.57
CA VAL A 82 2.16 -4.78 7.27
C VAL A 82 3.50 -4.25 6.77
N VAL A 83 3.50 -3.64 5.59
CA VAL A 83 4.65 -2.99 4.97
C VAL A 83 4.43 -1.49 4.97
N GLY A 84 5.42 -0.72 5.39
CA GLY A 84 5.40 0.75 5.29
C GLY A 84 6.33 1.26 4.19
N ASP A 85 5.86 2.19 3.37
CA ASP A 85 6.71 2.82 2.36
C ASP A 85 7.73 3.78 2.97
N MET A 86 8.94 3.74 2.44
CA MET A 86 9.88 4.85 2.52
C MET A 86 9.43 5.93 1.52
N PRO A 87 8.99 7.12 1.96
CA PRO A 87 8.54 8.18 1.06
C PRO A 87 9.72 8.86 0.35
N PHE A 88 9.45 9.62 -0.71
CA PHE A 88 10.48 10.40 -1.41
C PHE A 88 11.24 11.32 -0.43
N GLY A 89 12.55 11.50 -0.64
CA GLY A 89 13.40 12.30 0.24
C GLY A 89 13.92 11.53 1.46
N SER A 90 13.32 10.40 1.84
CA SER A 90 13.66 9.69 3.08
C SER A 90 14.85 8.74 2.97
N TYR A 91 15.25 8.35 1.76
CA TYR A 91 16.32 7.37 1.53
C TYR A 91 17.38 7.81 0.52
N ASN A 92 17.12 8.86 -0.27
CA ASN A 92 18.00 9.34 -1.34
C ASN A 92 18.97 10.45 -0.90
N VAL A 93 19.11 10.71 0.41
CA VAL A 93 20.07 11.70 0.96
C VAL A 93 21.40 11.05 1.33
N SER A 94 21.36 9.98 2.14
CA SER A 94 22.53 9.19 2.52
C SER A 94 22.10 7.83 3.05
N VAL A 95 22.99 6.84 3.00
CA VAL A 95 22.76 5.49 3.58
C VAL A 95 22.37 5.58 5.05
N GLY A 96 23.10 6.36 5.85
CA GLY A 96 22.83 6.50 7.28
C GLY A 96 21.46 7.13 7.59
N GLU A 97 21.01 8.08 6.78
CA GLU A 97 19.68 8.67 6.93
C GLU A 97 18.57 7.73 6.49
N ALA A 98 18.78 7.01 5.39
CA ALA A 98 17.87 5.98 4.90
C ALA A 98 17.63 4.92 5.98
N ILE A 99 18.70 4.39 6.60
CA ILE A 99 18.61 3.40 7.68
C ILE A 99 17.88 3.98 8.90
N ARG A 100 18.15 5.23 9.29
CA ARG A 100 17.42 5.87 10.40
C ARG A 100 15.92 5.97 10.10
N ASN A 101 15.54 6.39 8.90
CA ASN A 101 14.13 6.50 8.52
C ASN A 101 13.44 5.14 8.42
N ALA A 102 14.10 4.12 7.86
CA ALA A 102 13.58 2.75 7.86
C ALA A 102 13.38 2.21 9.29
N ASN A 103 14.34 2.45 10.19
CA ASN A 103 14.19 2.10 11.61
C ASN A 103 13.00 2.81 12.26
N ARG A 104 12.69 4.06 11.89
CA ARG A 104 11.49 4.76 12.41
C ARG A 104 10.21 4.06 11.97
N ILE A 105 10.11 3.63 10.71
CA ILE A 105 8.93 2.89 10.23
C ILE A 105 8.73 1.60 11.02
N ILE A 106 9.80 0.84 11.27
CA ILE A 106 9.72 -0.40 12.06
C ILE A 106 9.43 -0.11 13.53
N GLN A 107 10.26 0.71 14.20
CA GLN A 107 10.20 0.91 15.66
C GLN A 107 9.04 1.80 16.11
N GLN A 108 8.78 2.90 15.40
CA GLN A 108 7.76 3.86 15.76
C GLN A 108 6.43 3.58 15.06
N GLY A 109 6.48 3.11 13.81
CA GLY A 109 5.30 2.71 13.05
C GLY A 109 4.77 1.34 13.45
N GLY A 110 5.68 0.39 13.73
CA GLY A 110 5.34 -1.00 14.03
C GLY A 110 5.12 -1.87 12.78
N ALA A 111 5.56 -1.41 11.61
CA ALA A 111 5.49 -2.21 10.39
C ALA A 111 6.42 -3.44 10.48
N ASP A 112 6.05 -4.51 9.79
CA ASP A 112 6.83 -5.75 9.74
C ASP A 112 7.98 -5.66 8.71
N ALA A 113 7.87 -4.77 7.72
CA ALA A 113 8.87 -4.50 6.68
C ALA A 113 8.73 -3.09 6.12
N ILE A 114 9.72 -2.68 5.31
CA ILE A 114 9.66 -1.45 4.50
C ILE A 114 9.61 -1.77 3.00
N LYS A 115 9.06 -0.85 2.19
CA LYS A 115 9.24 -0.84 0.72
C LYS A 115 10.05 0.39 0.31
N ILE A 116 10.96 0.21 -0.65
CA ILE A 116 11.79 1.28 -1.24
C ILE A 116 11.73 1.22 -2.76
N GLU A 117 11.68 2.38 -3.42
CA GLU A 117 11.69 2.47 -4.88
C GLU A 117 13.09 2.72 -5.44
N GLY A 118 13.43 2.00 -6.49
CA GLY A 118 14.70 2.12 -7.19
C GLY A 118 15.29 0.76 -7.56
N GLY A 119 16.10 0.78 -8.61
CA GLY A 119 16.87 -0.37 -9.06
C GLY A 119 18.33 -0.26 -8.62
N SER A 120 19.24 -0.24 -9.60
CA SER A 120 20.68 -0.14 -9.35
C SER A 120 21.11 1.06 -8.50
N ASN A 121 20.35 2.16 -8.52
CA ASN A 121 20.66 3.39 -7.79
C ASN A 121 20.45 3.32 -6.26
N VAL A 122 19.76 2.29 -5.75
CA VAL A 122 19.51 2.11 -4.30
C VAL A 122 20.19 0.88 -3.71
N LEU A 123 20.99 0.15 -4.48
CA LEU A 123 21.58 -1.13 -4.05
C LEU A 123 22.43 -1.03 -2.79
N GLU A 124 23.25 0.02 -2.68
CA GLU A 124 24.08 0.25 -1.48
C GLU A 124 23.19 0.44 -0.24
N ILE A 125 22.16 1.29 -0.36
CA ILE A 125 21.20 1.57 0.72
C ILE A 125 20.47 0.29 1.14
N VAL A 126 19.95 -0.46 0.18
CA VAL A 126 19.23 -1.72 0.42
C VAL A 126 20.13 -2.74 1.12
N SER A 127 21.35 -2.93 0.61
CA SER A 127 22.33 -3.87 1.18
C SER A 127 22.62 -3.54 2.64
N GLU A 128 22.85 -2.27 2.96
CA GLU A 128 23.13 -1.85 4.34
C GLU A 128 21.89 -1.93 5.25
N MET A 129 20.69 -1.65 4.74
CA MET A 129 19.44 -1.88 5.48
C MET A 129 19.24 -3.36 5.84
N VAL A 130 19.43 -4.25 4.86
CA VAL A 130 19.27 -5.70 5.05
C VAL A 130 20.32 -6.24 6.01
N LYS A 131 21.59 -5.81 5.90
CA LYS A 131 22.65 -6.14 6.87
C LYS A 131 22.30 -5.67 8.28
N GLY A 132 21.64 -4.51 8.40
CA GLY A 132 21.11 -3.99 9.66
C GLY A 132 19.90 -4.75 10.21
N GLY A 133 19.40 -5.77 9.51
CA GLY A 133 18.27 -6.61 9.92
C GLY A 133 16.90 -6.04 9.57
N ILE A 134 16.82 -5.01 8.71
CA ILE A 134 15.55 -4.41 8.26
C ILE A 134 15.02 -5.23 7.08
N PRO A 135 13.79 -5.80 7.15
CA PRO A 135 13.20 -6.45 6.01
C PRO A 135 12.78 -5.46 4.93
N VAL A 136 13.24 -5.68 3.69
CA VAL A 136 13.00 -4.77 2.56
C VAL A 136 12.25 -5.48 1.44
N ILE A 137 11.21 -4.81 0.93
CA ILE A 137 10.60 -5.07 -0.38
C ILE A 137 11.16 -4.03 -1.37
N GLY A 138 11.78 -4.49 -2.46
CA GLY A 138 12.21 -3.60 -3.54
C GLY A 138 11.02 -3.19 -4.43
N HIS A 139 11.14 -2.09 -5.15
CA HIS A 139 10.15 -1.67 -6.15
C HIS A 139 10.84 -1.14 -7.41
N ILE A 140 10.61 -1.82 -8.54
CA ILE A 140 11.11 -1.44 -9.86
C ILE A 140 9.98 -1.41 -10.90
N GLY A 141 10.27 -0.87 -12.08
CA GLY A 141 9.28 -0.57 -13.11
C GLY A 141 8.97 0.91 -13.08
N LEU A 142 7.69 1.26 -13.10
CA LEU A 142 7.27 2.64 -12.85
C LEU A 142 7.38 2.93 -11.35
N THR A 143 8.29 3.81 -10.96
CA THR A 143 8.47 4.27 -9.59
C THR A 143 7.85 5.67 -9.44
N PRO A 144 6.64 5.81 -8.86
CA PRO A 144 5.91 7.08 -8.79
C PRO A 144 6.71 8.24 -8.22
N GLN A 145 7.58 7.98 -7.24
CA GLN A 145 8.41 9.01 -6.60
C GLN A 145 9.38 9.70 -7.58
N THR A 146 9.75 9.01 -8.66
CA THR A 146 10.63 9.54 -9.72
C THR A 146 9.91 9.63 -11.06
N ALA A 147 8.57 9.61 -11.08
CA ALA A 147 7.76 9.65 -12.30
C ALA A 147 8.08 10.86 -13.19
N ALA A 148 8.48 12.00 -12.62
CA ALA A 148 8.91 13.18 -13.38
C ALA A 148 10.12 12.87 -14.28
N GLN A 149 11.10 12.08 -13.81
CA GLN A 149 12.26 11.65 -14.60
C GLN A 149 11.86 10.66 -15.70
N LEU A 150 10.80 9.88 -15.46
CA LEU A 150 10.23 8.93 -16.42
C LEU A 150 9.28 9.59 -17.42
N GLY A 151 9.05 10.91 -17.31
CA GLY A 151 8.12 11.66 -18.14
C GLY A 151 6.65 11.31 -17.90
N GLY A 152 6.30 11.03 -16.64
CA GLY A 152 4.95 10.71 -16.15
C GLY A 152 4.73 9.22 -15.88
N PHE A 153 3.46 8.85 -15.65
CA PHE A 153 3.04 7.48 -15.39
C PHE A 153 3.02 6.64 -16.67
N LYS A 154 4.20 6.16 -17.10
CA LYS A 154 4.37 5.39 -18.34
C LYS A 154 4.72 3.94 -18.05
N VAL A 155 4.18 3.05 -18.89
CA VAL A 155 4.51 1.63 -18.91
C VAL A 155 5.99 1.42 -19.26
N GLN A 156 6.67 0.58 -18.49
CA GLN A 156 8.09 0.27 -18.61
C GLN A 156 8.33 -1.09 -19.29
N GLY A 157 9.53 -1.28 -19.87
CA GLY A 157 9.93 -2.54 -20.50
C GLY A 157 9.40 -2.76 -21.93
N LYS A 158 8.99 -1.69 -22.62
CA LYS A 158 8.64 -1.74 -24.06
C LYS A 158 9.88 -1.78 -24.97
N ASP A 159 10.96 -1.18 -24.50
CA ASP A 159 12.24 -1.13 -25.17
C ASP A 159 13.15 -2.24 -24.63
N ALA A 160 13.94 -2.87 -25.50
CA ALA A 160 14.80 -4.00 -25.14
C ALA A 160 15.88 -3.63 -24.12
N GLU A 161 16.43 -2.41 -24.20
CA GLU A 161 17.41 -1.92 -23.24
C GLU A 161 16.77 -1.70 -21.86
N ILE A 162 15.59 -1.07 -21.82
CA ILE A 162 14.82 -0.89 -20.57
C ILE A 162 14.44 -2.24 -19.96
N ALA A 163 13.99 -3.19 -20.78
CA ALA A 163 13.65 -4.54 -20.33
C ALA A 163 14.88 -5.27 -19.74
N ARG A 164 16.05 -5.18 -20.38
CA ARG A 164 17.31 -5.73 -19.87
C ARG A 164 17.68 -5.13 -18.52
N ARG A 165 17.60 -3.79 -18.40
CA ARG A 165 17.89 -3.07 -17.15
C ARG A 165 16.96 -3.51 -16.02
N LEU A 166 15.66 -3.67 -16.28
CA LEU A 166 14.70 -4.16 -15.27
C LEU A 166 15.05 -5.57 -14.76
N VAL A 167 15.47 -6.46 -15.67
CA VAL A 167 15.91 -7.81 -15.28
C VAL A 167 17.18 -7.76 -14.44
N GLU A 168 18.14 -6.91 -14.80
CA GLU A 168 19.37 -6.70 -14.03
C GLU A 168 19.09 -6.09 -12.66
N ASP A 169 18.27 -5.06 -12.59
CA ASP A 169 17.85 -4.44 -11.33
C ASP A 169 17.16 -5.45 -10.41
N ALA A 170 16.28 -6.30 -10.93
CA ALA A 170 15.63 -7.34 -10.15
C ALA A 170 16.64 -8.33 -9.54
N LEU A 171 17.60 -8.79 -10.33
CA LEU A 171 18.66 -9.70 -9.88
C LEU A 171 19.59 -9.03 -8.86
N HIS A 172 19.97 -7.77 -9.09
CA HIS A 172 20.83 -7.03 -8.17
C HIS A 172 20.12 -6.73 -6.84
N LEU A 173 18.83 -6.39 -6.86
CA LEU A 173 18.05 -6.18 -5.64
C LEU A 173 17.89 -7.47 -4.84
N GLU A 174 17.65 -8.60 -5.52
CA GLU A 174 17.66 -9.91 -4.88
C GLU A 174 19.01 -10.20 -4.22
N GLN A 175 20.12 -9.96 -4.93
CA GLN A 175 21.47 -10.12 -4.38
C GLN A 175 21.75 -9.19 -3.20
N ALA A 176 21.20 -7.96 -3.22
CA ALA A 176 21.27 -7.01 -2.11
C ALA A 176 20.42 -7.45 -0.90
N GLY A 177 19.54 -8.45 -1.08
CA GLY A 177 18.85 -9.14 -0.01
C GLY A 177 17.41 -8.69 0.26
N VAL A 178 16.76 -7.99 -0.69
CA VAL A 178 15.30 -7.78 -0.59
C VAL A 178 14.60 -9.13 -0.54
N PHE A 179 13.53 -9.25 0.24
CA PHE A 179 12.83 -10.54 0.38
C PHE A 179 11.68 -10.71 -0.60
N ALA A 180 11.22 -9.62 -1.24
CA ALA A 180 10.21 -9.59 -2.29
C ALA A 180 10.42 -8.35 -3.17
N LEU A 181 9.81 -8.33 -4.35
CA LEU A 181 9.96 -7.26 -5.35
C LEU A 181 8.62 -6.85 -5.94
N VAL A 182 8.26 -5.57 -5.84
CA VAL A 182 7.13 -4.99 -6.58
C VAL A 182 7.56 -4.69 -8.02
N LEU A 183 6.72 -5.10 -8.97
CA LEU A 183 6.84 -4.77 -10.39
C LEU A 183 5.63 -3.93 -10.79
N GLU A 184 5.83 -2.64 -11.03
CA GLU A 184 4.75 -1.70 -11.39
C GLU A 184 4.79 -1.30 -12.86
N CYS A 185 3.64 -1.40 -13.52
CA CYS A 185 3.46 -1.03 -14.93
C CYS A 185 4.54 -1.62 -15.87
N VAL A 186 4.97 -2.85 -15.61
CA VAL A 186 5.94 -3.59 -16.44
C VAL A 186 5.18 -4.41 -17.49
N VAL A 187 5.66 -4.43 -18.73
CA VAL A 187 5.09 -5.28 -19.79
C VAL A 187 5.09 -6.75 -19.36
N ALA A 188 3.94 -7.43 -19.49
CA ALA A 188 3.69 -8.74 -18.88
C ALA A 188 4.75 -9.83 -19.21
N PRO A 189 5.21 -10.02 -20.46
CA PRO A 189 6.33 -10.94 -20.74
C PRO A 189 7.63 -10.64 -19.98
N ILE A 190 7.92 -9.37 -19.69
CA ILE A 190 9.11 -8.99 -18.93
C ILE A 190 8.91 -9.29 -17.44
N ALA A 191 7.73 -9.02 -16.91
CA ALA A 191 7.39 -9.39 -15.53
C ALA A 191 7.43 -10.91 -15.32
N GLU A 192 6.94 -11.70 -16.29
CA GLU A 192 7.04 -13.16 -16.29
C GLU A 192 8.51 -13.63 -16.31
N LEU A 193 9.33 -13.04 -17.18
CA LEU A 193 10.77 -13.32 -17.25
C LEU A 193 11.48 -13.01 -15.92
N ILE A 194 11.19 -11.87 -15.31
CA ILE A 194 11.75 -11.49 -14.00
C ILE A 194 11.30 -12.49 -12.93
N THR A 195 10.00 -12.78 -12.87
CA THR A 195 9.40 -13.70 -11.89
C THR A 195 10.05 -15.08 -11.91
N GLY A 196 10.35 -15.61 -13.10
CA GLY A 196 11.04 -16.89 -13.28
C GLY A 196 12.55 -16.86 -13.04
N LYS A 197 13.18 -15.67 -13.01
CA LYS A 197 14.63 -15.52 -12.79
C LYS A 197 15.01 -15.30 -11.33
N VAL A 198 14.16 -14.62 -10.56
CA VAL A 198 14.41 -14.36 -9.13
C VAL A 198 13.78 -15.45 -8.26
N ALA A 199 14.48 -15.87 -7.21
CA ALA A 199 13.99 -16.82 -6.21
C ALA A 199 13.04 -16.18 -5.19
N ILE A 200 13.08 -14.85 -5.02
CA ILE A 200 12.15 -14.10 -4.17
C ILE A 200 10.77 -13.88 -4.82
N PRO A 201 9.69 -13.75 -4.02
CA PRO A 201 8.37 -13.37 -4.52
C PRO A 201 8.35 -12.04 -5.28
N THR A 202 7.62 -12.03 -6.38
CA THR A 202 7.28 -10.82 -7.15
C THR A 202 5.82 -10.43 -6.92
N ILE A 203 5.56 -9.13 -6.80
CA ILE A 203 4.25 -8.56 -6.53
C ILE A 203 3.90 -7.61 -7.68
N GLY A 204 2.95 -7.98 -8.51
CA GLY A 204 2.56 -7.21 -9.69
C GLY A 204 1.51 -6.12 -9.38
N ILE A 205 1.66 -4.97 -10.01
CA ILE A 205 0.60 -3.97 -10.17
C ILE A 205 0.66 -3.41 -11.59
N GLY A 206 -0.27 -3.85 -12.44
CA GLY A 206 -0.15 -3.60 -13.88
C GLY A 206 1.03 -4.32 -14.55
N ALA A 207 1.50 -5.43 -13.96
CA ALA A 207 2.59 -6.26 -14.47
C ALA A 207 2.11 -7.61 -15.07
N GLY A 208 0.80 -7.77 -15.26
CA GLY A 208 0.21 -9.01 -15.74
C GLY A 208 0.09 -10.11 -14.67
N PRO A 209 -0.41 -11.29 -15.05
CA PRO A 209 -0.81 -12.33 -14.11
C PRO A 209 0.33 -13.27 -13.71
N ALA A 210 1.54 -13.10 -14.23
CA ALA A 210 2.64 -14.04 -14.01
C ALA A 210 3.34 -13.85 -12.66
N CYS A 211 3.21 -12.69 -12.02
CA CYS A 211 3.81 -12.45 -10.70
C CYS A 211 3.21 -13.38 -9.62
N ASP A 212 4.01 -13.65 -8.60
CA ASP A 212 3.65 -14.52 -7.47
C ASP A 212 2.51 -13.94 -6.61
N ALA A 213 2.39 -12.61 -6.61
CA ALA A 213 1.34 -11.86 -5.94
C ALA A 213 0.87 -10.66 -6.75
N GLN A 214 -0.22 -10.04 -6.29
CA GLN A 214 -0.75 -8.80 -6.87
C GLN A 214 -1.02 -7.77 -5.78
N VAL A 215 -0.80 -6.49 -6.10
CA VAL A 215 -1.15 -5.35 -5.24
C VAL A 215 -2.05 -4.36 -5.97
N LEU A 216 -3.04 -3.81 -5.27
CA LEU A 216 -3.86 -2.70 -5.73
C LEU A 216 -4.05 -1.67 -4.61
N VAL A 217 -4.20 -0.41 -5.00
CA VAL A 217 -4.67 0.65 -4.11
C VAL A 217 -6.12 0.34 -3.73
N LEU A 218 -6.41 0.27 -2.43
CA LEU A 218 -7.71 -0.18 -1.92
C LEU A 218 -8.86 0.71 -2.38
N GLN A 219 -8.63 2.01 -2.53
CA GLN A 219 -9.60 3.01 -2.96
C GLN A 219 -9.95 2.81 -4.43
N ASP A 220 -8.96 2.49 -5.26
CA ASP A 220 -9.19 2.12 -6.66
C ASP A 220 -9.93 0.78 -6.74
N LEU A 221 -9.51 -0.22 -5.94
CA LEU A 221 -10.13 -1.55 -5.87
C LEU A 221 -11.62 -1.48 -5.48
N LEU A 222 -11.96 -0.60 -4.53
CA LEU A 222 -13.33 -0.42 -4.02
C LEU A 222 -14.16 0.62 -4.79
N GLY A 223 -13.59 1.26 -5.82
CA GLY A 223 -14.28 2.31 -6.58
C GLY A 223 -14.67 3.50 -5.70
N LEU A 224 -13.79 3.90 -4.78
CA LEU A 224 -13.92 5.08 -3.93
C LEU A 224 -13.29 6.31 -4.57
N TYR A 225 -12.15 6.14 -5.25
CA TYR A 225 -11.43 7.21 -5.91
C TYR A 225 -11.99 7.44 -7.32
N ASP A 226 -12.48 8.64 -7.58
CA ASP A 226 -13.27 9.00 -8.77
C ASP A 226 -12.52 9.90 -9.76
N LYS A 227 -11.37 10.47 -9.37
CA LYS A 227 -10.56 11.34 -10.25
C LYS A 227 -10.01 10.59 -11.47
N PHE A 228 -9.57 9.34 -11.28
CA PHE A 228 -9.01 8.51 -12.33
C PHE A 228 -8.97 7.05 -11.89
N THR A 229 -9.16 6.12 -12.82
CA THR A 229 -8.96 4.68 -12.57
C THR A 229 -7.90 4.15 -13.53
N PRO A 230 -6.74 3.70 -13.02
CA PRO A 230 -5.69 3.12 -13.87
C PRO A 230 -6.19 1.91 -14.65
N LYS A 231 -5.73 1.75 -15.90
CA LYS A 231 -6.19 0.67 -16.80
C LYS A 231 -6.00 -0.74 -16.24
N PHE A 232 -5.01 -0.94 -15.36
CA PHE A 232 -4.75 -2.24 -14.74
C PHE A 232 -5.64 -2.55 -13.53
N VAL A 233 -6.45 -1.59 -13.08
CA VAL A 233 -7.35 -1.77 -11.94
C VAL A 233 -8.61 -2.46 -12.40
N LYS A 234 -9.00 -3.51 -11.67
CA LYS A 234 -10.36 -4.02 -11.65
C LYS A 234 -11.04 -3.50 -10.38
N GLN A 235 -12.14 -2.78 -10.54
CA GLN A 235 -13.01 -2.41 -9.43
C GLN A 235 -13.82 -3.64 -8.99
N TYR A 236 -13.68 -4.05 -7.73
CA TYR A 236 -14.45 -5.14 -7.12
C TYR A 236 -15.71 -4.64 -6.42
N ALA A 237 -15.83 -3.32 -6.23
CA ALA A 237 -17.02 -2.61 -5.80
C ALA A 237 -17.03 -1.21 -6.42
N GLN A 238 -18.17 -0.52 -6.36
CA GLN A 238 -18.32 0.89 -6.70
C GLN A 238 -18.95 1.59 -5.50
N LEU A 239 -18.11 1.94 -4.51
CA LEU A 239 -18.59 2.43 -3.22
C LEU A 239 -18.80 3.95 -3.16
N ASN A 240 -18.29 4.72 -4.11
CA ASN A 240 -18.47 6.18 -4.13
C ASN A 240 -19.96 6.57 -4.15
N ASP A 241 -20.74 6.10 -5.14
CA ASP A 241 -22.16 6.44 -5.27
C ASP A 241 -23.01 5.98 -4.06
N PRO A 242 -22.89 4.73 -3.55
CA PRO A 242 -23.61 4.32 -2.35
C PRO A 242 -23.30 5.19 -1.12
N ILE A 243 -22.05 5.63 -0.94
CA ILE A 243 -21.67 6.52 0.16
C ILE A 243 -22.30 7.90 -0.03
N ALA A 244 -22.18 8.48 -1.22
CA ALA A 244 -22.78 9.77 -1.54
C ALA A 244 -24.30 9.76 -1.30
N ASN A 245 -24.98 8.71 -1.78
CA ASN A 245 -26.42 8.54 -1.60
C ASN A 245 -26.83 8.39 -0.13
N ALA A 246 -26.05 7.67 0.68
CA ALA A 246 -26.30 7.56 2.12
C ALA A 246 -26.19 8.92 2.83
N LEU A 247 -25.17 9.72 2.47
CA LEU A 247 -24.99 11.07 3.00
C LEU A 247 -26.09 12.03 2.55
N THR A 248 -26.51 11.96 1.29
CA THR A 248 -27.66 12.73 0.77
C THR A 248 -28.94 12.37 1.49
N THR A 249 -29.18 11.09 1.73
CA THR A 249 -30.36 10.61 2.46
C THR A 249 -30.35 11.11 3.90
N TYR A 250 -29.22 10.98 4.60
CA TYR A 250 -29.04 11.54 5.94
C TYR A 250 -29.31 13.06 5.99
N ALA A 251 -28.72 13.82 5.06
CA ALA A 251 -28.94 15.27 5.00
C ALA A 251 -30.40 15.64 4.75
N ARG A 252 -31.11 14.89 3.91
CA ARG A 252 -32.55 15.07 3.67
C ARG A 252 -33.37 14.79 4.93
N GLU A 253 -33.10 13.67 5.60
CA GLU A 253 -33.84 13.26 6.81
C GLU A 253 -33.62 14.23 7.98
N VAL A 254 -32.43 14.82 8.08
CA VAL A 254 -32.18 15.93 9.02
C VAL A 254 -32.98 17.18 8.64
N ALA A 255 -33.05 17.52 7.35
CA ALA A 255 -33.70 18.73 6.88
C ALA A 255 -35.24 18.68 6.99
N ASP A 256 -35.84 17.51 6.79
CA ASP A 256 -37.29 17.31 6.93
C ASP A 256 -37.72 16.93 8.35
N GLY A 257 -36.77 16.72 9.26
CA GLY A 257 -37.01 16.40 10.66
C GLY A 257 -37.39 14.95 10.94
N SER A 258 -37.25 14.06 9.97
CA SER A 258 -37.42 12.61 10.17
C SER A 258 -36.26 11.97 10.95
N PHE A 259 -35.07 12.57 10.93
CA PHE A 259 -33.94 12.20 11.77
C PHE A 259 -33.51 13.33 12.72
N PRO A 260 -33.22 13.04 14.00
CA PRO A 260 -33.37 11.73 14.67
C PRO A 260 -34.85 11.40 14.95
N GLY A 261 -35.19 10.11 14.82
CA GLY A 261 -36.48 9.57 15.25
C GLY A 261 -36.51 9.24 16.76
N PRO A 262 -37.66 8.78 17.28
CA PRO A 262 -37.80 8.37 18.68
C PRO A 262 -36.78 7.30 19.10
N GLU A 263 -36.45 6.36 18.22
CA GLU A 263 -35.52 5.27 18.52
C GLU A 263 -34.05 5.71 18.59
N GLN A 264 -33.70 6.88 18.06
CA GLN A 264 -32.38 7.51 18.24
C GLN A 264 -32.40 8.64 19.29
N SER A 265 -33.51 8.80 20.02
CA SER A 265 -33.70 9.86 21.00
C SER A 265 -33.75 9.32 22.43
N PHE A 266 -33.14 10.06 23.37
CA PHE A 266 -33.20 9.74 24.80
C PHE A 266 -34.33 10.53 25.47
N GLY A 267 -35.16 9.84 26.26
CA GLY A 267 -36.22 10.47 27.05
C GLY A 267 -35.75 10.95 28.43
N LEU A 268 -36.50 11.88 29.04
CA LEU A 268 -36.34 12.27 30.44
C LEU A 268 -37.12 11.31 31.35
N ASN A 269 -36.45 10.75 32.37
CA ASN A 269 -37.12 10.03 33.45
C ASN A 269 -37.78 11.04 34.40
N GLN A 270 -39.05 11.37 34.14
CA GLN A 270 -40.07 11.94 35.05
C GLN A 270 -39.67 13.00 36.12
N GLU A 271 -38.56 13.73 36.02
CA GLU A 271 -38.43 15.03 36.72
C GLU A 271 -38.97 16.13 35.80
N PRO A 272 -39.85 17.04 36.28
CA PRO A 272 -40.54 17.94 35.39
C PRO A 272 -39.56 18.99 34.84
N LEU A 273 -39.51 19.11 33.51
CA LEU A 273 -38.91 20.23 32.76
C LEU A 273 -39.25 21.61 33.36
N GLY A 274 -40.32 21.72 34.14
CA GLY A 274 -40.73 22.92 34.88
C GLY A 274 -39.79 23.37 36.02
N ARG A 275 -38.65 22.70 36.26
CA ARG A 275 -37.57 23.23 37.13
C ARG A 275 -36.43 23.92 36.36
N LEU A 276 -36.47 23.91 35.01
CA LEU A 276 -35.41 24.50 34.17
C LEU A 276 -35.66 25.96 33.80
N TYR A 277 -36.81 26.53 34.18
CA TYR A 277 -37.19 27.93 33.95
C TYR A 277 -37.92 28.48 35.17
#